data_AF-A0A966GYU7-F1
#
_entry.id   AF-A0A966GYU7-F1
#
_cell.length_a   1.000
_cell.length_b   1.000
_cell.length_c   1.000
_cell.angle_alpha   90.00
_cell.angle_beta   90.00
_cell.angle_gamma   90.00
#
_symmetry.space_group_name_H-M   'P 1'
#
loop_
_entity.id
_entity.type
_entity.pdbx_description
1 polymer ?
#
loop_
_entity_poly.entity_id
_entity_poly.type
_entity_poly.pdbx_seq_one_letter_code
_entity_poly.pdbx_strand_id
1 'polypeptide(L)'
;MRAIFCTFLSVMLTISILSCGKGGGNSPDPNPPAEAPLVVVTDPAVNAVQPPAPAPYTVKVTVTSSMPANGVKIEVTARKDDGSGASPFFTNTLNTSSAMSTITITGTPANTQCLVEVKVTSRSTASNTWTGTYRFSSK
;
A
#
# COMPACT_ATOMS: atom_id res chain seq x y z
N MET A 1 -74.16 47.06 -2.88
CA MET A 1 -73.15 48.06 -2.47
C MET A 1 -73.43 48.46 -1.03
N ARG A 2 -72.36 48.50 -0.21
CA ARG A 2 -72.23 49.11 1.13
C ARG A 2 -73.02 48.47 2.28
N ALA A 3 -72.28 47.83 3.19
CA ALA A 3 -72.40 48.06 4.63
C ALA A 3 -71.06 47.71 5.31
N ILE A 4 -70.54 48.68 6.05
CA ILE A 4 -69.44 48.62 7.01
C ILE A 4 -70.08 48.35 8.38
N PHE A 5 -69.52 47.45 9.21
CA PHE A 5 -69.66 47.43 10.68
C PHE A 5 -68.73 46.32 11.25
N CYS A 6 -67.64 46.65 11.95
CA CYS A 6 -67.53 46.85 13.41
C CYS A 6 -67.38 45.56 14.25
N THR A 7 -66.18 45.42 14.84
CA THR A 7 -65.95 45.21 16.29
C THR A 7 -65.87 43.77 16.84
N PHE A 8 -64.66 43.45 17.34
CA PHE A 8 -64.28 42.61 18.49
C PHE A 8 -64.63 41.10 18.52
N LEU A 9 -63.58 40.26 18.60
CA LEU A 9 -63.31 39.33 19.73
C LEU A 9 -61.92 38.68 19.53
N SER A 10 -60.87 39.20 20.17
CA SER A 10 -60.19 38.57 21.31
C SER A 10 -59.85 37.07 21.14
N VAL A 11 -58.56 36.73 21.01
CA VAL A 11 -57.77 36.00 22.03
C VAL A 11 -56.40 35.58 21.45
N MET A 12 -55.37 35.92 22.21
CA MET A 12 -53.97 35.52 22.12
C MET A 12 -53.72 34.00 22.02
N LEU A 13 -52.81 33.54 21.14
CA LEU A 13 -52.01 32.33 21.41
C LEU A 13 -50.72 32.21 20.54
N THR A 14 -49.56 32.34 21.20
CA THR A 14 -48.24 31.69 21.02
C THR A 14 -47.55 31.68 19.63
N ILE A 15 -46.39 32.33 19.44
CA ILE A 15 -45.00 31.95 19.84
C ILE A 15 -44.36 30.85 18.94
N SER A 16 -43.21 31.25 18.37
CA SER A 16 -42.04 30.47 17.91
C SER A 16 -42.01 29.81 16.53
N ILE A 17 -41.27 30.50 15.65
CA ILE A 17 -40.50 30.01 14.51
C ILE A 17 -39.50 28.90 14.91
N LEU A 18 -39.74 27.66 14.46
CA LEU A 18 -38.74 26.61 14.40
C LEU A 18 -38.42 26.30 12.93
N SER A 19 -37.35 26.93 12.47
CA SER A 19 -36.56 26.47 11.32
C SER A 19 -36.01 25.09 11.63
N CYS A 20 -36.40 24.08 10.86
CA CYS A 20 -35.67 22.82 10.79
C CYS A 20 -35.84 22.25 9.38
N GLY A 21 -34.78 22.39 8.58
CA GLY A 21 -34.69 21.86 7.24
C GLY A 21 -34.90 20.35 7.25
N LYS A 22 -35.79 19.91 6.37
CA LYS A 22 -36.03 18.53 5.94
C LYS A 22 -34.69 17.81 5.71
N GLY A 23 -34.40 16.81 6.53
CA GLY A 23 -33.19 16.00 6.45
C GLY A 23 -33.07 15.26 5.11
N GLY A 24 -32.03 15.60 4.35
CA GLY A 24 -31.46 14.75 3.31
C GLY A 24 -30.37 13.90 3.96
N GLY A 25 -30.64 12.59 4.09
CA GLY A 25 -29.68 11.65 4.63
C GLY A 25 -28.53 11.44 3.66
N ASN A 26 -27.42 12.15 3.87
CA ASN A 26 -26.11 11.72 3.41
C ASN A 26 -25.74 10.45 4.20
N SER A 27 -26.04 9.27 3.66
CA SER A 27 -25.31 8.08 4.09
C SER A 27 -23.83 8.31 3.79
N PRO A 28 -22.91 8.13 4.75
CA PRO A 28 -21.51 7.99 4.41
C PRO A 28 -21.41 6.79 3.47
N ASP A 29 -20.76 6.98 2.33
CA ASP A 29 -20.30 5.88 1.49
C ASP A 29 -19.63 4.83 2.41
N PRO A 30 -19.96 3.52 2.32
CA PRO A 30 -19.29 2.53 3.13
C PRO A 30 -17.82 2.60 2.78
N ASN A 31 -16.98 3.09 3.70
CA ASN A 31 -15.54 3.05 3.51
C ASN A 31 -15.18 1.60 3.16
N PRO A 32 -14.51 1.34 2.01
CA PRO A 32 -14.08 0.00 1.66
C PRO A 32 -13.37 -0.63 2.85
N PRO A 33 -13.56 -1.94 3.10
CA PRO A 33 -12.87 -2.61 4.20
C PRO A 33 -11.37 -2.29 4.16
N ALA A 34 -10.81 -1.90 5.31
CA ALA A 34 -9.40 -1.58 5.39
C ALA A 34 -8.56 -2.78 4.93
N GLU A 35 -7.58 -2.52 4.07
CA GLU A 35 -6.68 -3.54 3.55
C GLU A 35 -5.85 -4.15 4.70
N ALA A 36 -5.71 -5.47 4.72
CA ALA A 36 -4.87 -6.15 5.71
C ALA A 36 -3.38 -5.81 5.49
N PRO A 37 -2.56 -5.73 6.56
CA PRO A 37 -1.12 -5.52 6.43
C PRO A 37 -0.45 -6.59 5.56
N LEU A 38 0.50 -6.17 4.71
CA LEU A 38 1.29 -7.11 3.91
C LEU A 38 2.20 -7.96 4.81
N VAL A 39 2.14 -9.28 4.59
CA VAL A 39 3.10 -10.23 5.15
C VAL A 39 3.80 -10.92 4.00
N VAL A 40 5.13 -10.83 3.98
CA VAL A 40 5.97 -11.32 2.88
C VAL A 40 7.08 -12.21 3.43
N VAL A 41 7.30 -13.33 2.76
CA VAL A 41 8.43 -14.23 2.98
C VAL A 41 9.28 -14.24 1.73
N THR A 42 10.61 -14.21 1.90
CA THR A 42 11.56 -14.31 0.79
C THR A 42 12.41 -15.57 0.90
N ASP A 43 12.85 -16.08 -0.24
CA ASP A 43 13.89 -17.09 -0.35
C ASP A 43 14.94 -16.59 -1.35
N PRO A 44 16.15 -16.19 -0.93
CA PRO A 44 16.67 -16.25 0.44
C PRO A 44 15.88 -15.43 1.48
N ALA A 45 15.90 -15.89 2.73
CA ALA A 45 15.24 -15.21 3.84
C ALA A 45 15.84 -13.82 4.12
N VAL A 46 15.01 -12.90 4.60
CA VAL A 46 15.48 -11.57 5.03
C VAL A 46 16.54 -11.68 6.12
N ASN A 47 17.51 -10.77 6.08
CA ASN A 47 18.71 -10.71 6.91
C ASN A 47 19.67 -11.89 6.75
N ALA A 48 19.41 -12.84 5.84
CA ALA A 48 20.34 -13.91 5.56
C ALA A 48 21.59 -13.40 4.83
N VAL A 49 22.71 -14.08 5.07
CA VAL A 49 23.94 -13.95 4.29
C VAL A 49 24.15 -15.26 3.55
N GLN A 50 24.01 -15.23 2.23
CA GLN A 50 24.20 -16.41 1.40
C GLN A 50 25.70 -16.69 1.21
N PRO A 51 26.11 -17.97 1.19
CA PRO A 51 27.48 -18.32 0.80
C PRO A 51 27.74 -17.91 -0.65
N PRO A 52 29.03 -17.68 -1.02
CA PRO A 52 29.39 -17.39 -2.41
C PRO A 52 28.89 -18.48 -3.35
N ALA A 53 28.16 -18.10 -4.39
CA ALA A 53 27.61 -19.02 -5.39
C ALA A 53 27.86 -18.50 -6.82
N PRO A 54 27.78 -19.34 -7.85
CA PRO A 54 27.80 -18.88 -9.25
C PRO A 54 26.55 -18.07 -9.60
N ALA A 55 26.69 -17.07 -10.47
CA ALA A 55 25.57 -16.34 -11.05
C ALA A 55 24.79 -17.19 -12.09
N PRO A 56 23.50 -16.90 -12.36
CA PRO A 56 22.68 -15.82 -11.79
C PRO A 56 22.03 -16.20 -10.45
N TYR A 57 21.62 -15.19 -9.69
CA TYR A 57 20.95 -15.37 -8.40
C TYR A 57 19.45 -15.21 -8.55
N THR A 58 18.68 -15.92 -7.74
CA THR A 58 17.23 -15.80 -7.73
C THR A 58 16.73 -15.40 -6.37
N VAL A 59 15.76 -14.50 -6.32
CA VAL A 59 14.94 -14.25 -5.14
C VAL A 59 13.50 -14.66 -5.44
N LYS A 60 12.94 -15.49 -4.58
CA LYS A 60 11.50 -15.77 -4.55
C LYS A 60 10.87 -14.87 -3.52
N VAL A 61 9.80 -14.20 -3.90
CA VAL A 61 9.00 -13.33 -3.05
C VAL A 61 7.62 -13.95 -2.94
N THR A 62 7.18 -14.24 -1.72
CA THR A 62 5.88 -14.85 -1.45
C THR A 62 5.08 -13.94 -0.52
N VAL A 63 3.96 -13.42 -1.01
CA VAL A 63 2.98 -12.68 -0.20
C VAL A 63 2.06 -13.69 0.47
N THR A 64 2.11 -13.78 1.79
CA THR A 64 1.34 -14.74 2.60
C THR A 64 0.11 -14.13 3.25
N SER A 65 -0.01 -12.80 3.26
CA SER A 65 -1.24 -12.10 3.63
C SER A 65 -2.29 -12.17 2.51
N SER A 66 -3.52 -11.70 2.77
CA SER A 66 -4.50 -11.49 1.72
C SER A 66 -3.96 -10.53 0.65
N MET A 67 -4.05 -10.92 -0.62
CA MET A 67 -3.60 -10.09 -1.74
C MET A 67 -4.46 -8.82 -1.84
N PRO A 68 -3.86 -7.62 -1.96
CA PRO A 68 -4.61 -6.39 -2.21
C PRO A 68 -5.41 -6.48 -3.52
N ALA A 69 -6.53 -5.77 -3.62
CA ALA A 69 -7.42 -5.84 -4.77
C ALA A 69 -6.72 -5.52 -6.11
N ASN A 70 -5.79 -4.55 -6.10
CA ASN A 70 -5.02 -4.16 -7.29
C ASN A 70 -3.66 -4.89 -7.41
N GLY A 71 -3.42 -5.87 -6.53
CA GLY A 71 -2.14 -6.57 -6.39
C GLY A 71 -1.06 -5.71 -5.74
N VAL A 72 0.19 -6.13 -5.93
CA VAL A 72 1.39 -5.51 -5.35
C VAL A 72 2.37 -5.09 -6.42
N LYS A 73 3.21 -4.11 -6.09
CA LYS A 73 4.44 -3.75 -6.80
C LYS A 73 5.61 -4.33 -6.03
N ILE A 74 6.36 -5.22 -6.64
CA ILE A 74 7.62 -5.77 -6.13
C ILE A 74 8.76 -5.02 -6.81
N GLU A 75 9.66 -4.47 -6.02
CA GLU A 75 10.85 -3.77 -6.47
C GLU A 75 12.07 -4.45 -5.83
N VAL A 76 12.96 -4.97 -6.66
CA VAL A 76 14.19 -5.65 -6.24
C VAL A 76 15.37 -4.85 -6.75
N THR A 77 16.23 -4.39 -5.84
CA THR A 77 17.49 -3.74 -6.19
C THR A 77 18.66 -4.50 -5.62
N ALA A 78 19.78 -4.54 -6.34
CA ALA A 78 21.03 -5.10 -5.86
C ALA A 78 22.19 -4.13 -6.09
N ARG A 79 22.99 -3.91 -5.04
CA ARG A 79 24.16 -3.04 -5.05
C ARG A 79 25.32 -3.69 -4.32
N LYS A 80 26.54 -3.21 -4.56
CA LYS A 80 27.71 -3.61 -3.76
C LYS A 80 27.50 -3.19 -2.30
N ASP A 81 27.89 -4.04 -1.36
CA ASP A 81 27.87 -3.77 0.07
C ASP A 81 29.29 -3.46 0.58
N ASP A 82 29.98 -2.55 -0.10
CA ASP A 82 31.36 -2.13 0.16
C ASP A 82 31.46 -0.78 0.90
N GLY A 83 30.33 -0.26 1.38
CA GLY A 83 30.24 1.05 2.03
C GLY A 83 30.33 2.25 1.08
N SER A 84 30.53 2.04 -0.23
CA SER A 84 30.70 3.15 -1.18
C SER A 84 29.38 3.89 -1.50
N GLY A 85 28.24 3.32 -1.12
CA GLY A 85 26.92 3.84 -1.50
C GLY A 85 26.68 3.82 -3.01
N ALA A 86 27.35 2.93 -3.76
CA ALA A 86 27.20 2.83 -5.20
C ALA A 86 25.74 2.61 -5.61
N SER A 87 25.37 3.16 -6.77
CA SER A 87 24.07 2.91 -7.37
C SER A 87 23.86 1.40 -7.61
N PRO A 88 22.61 0.89 -7.53
CA PRO A 88 22.32 -0.50 -7.84
C PRO A 88 22.81 -0.87 -9.25
N PHE A 89 23.52 -1.99 -9.36
CA PHE A 89 23.86 -2.57 -10.67
C PHE A 89 22.66 -3.32 -11.27
N PHE A 90 21.66 -3.63 -10.44
CA PHE A 90 20.43 -4.30 -10.84
C PHE A 90 19.24 -3.64 -10.17
N THR A 91 18.20 -3.40 -10.97
CA THR A 91 16.87 -2.97 -10.52
C THR A 91 15.82 -3.70 -11.36
N ASN A 92 14.83 -4.31 -10.70
CA ASN A 92 13.66 -4.88 -11.35
C ASN A 92 12.39 -4.43 -10.63
N THR A 93 11.38 -4.06 -11.40
CA THR A 93 10.05 -3.69 -10.88
C THR A 93 9.00 -4.54 -11.57
N LEU A 94 8.17 -5.20 -10.76
CA LEU A 94 7.11 -6.09 -11.21
C LEU A 94 5.80 -5.73 -10.52
N ASN A 95 4.74 -5.49 -11.31
CA ASN A 95 3.38 -5.42 -10.79
C ASN A 95 2.71 -6.79 -10.96
N THR A 96 2.13 -7.33 -9.90
CA THR A 96 1.56 -8.69 -9.91
C THR A 96 0.44 -8.85 -8.89
N SER A 97 -0.51 -9.72 -9.19
CA SER A 97 -1.51 -10.23 -8.23
C SER A 97 -1.25 -11.70 -7.88
N SER A 98 -0.13 -12.27 -8.33
CA SER A 98 0.28 -13.63 -7.96
C SER A 98 0.90 -13.62 -6.57
N ALA A 99 0.51 -14.59 -5.73
CA ALA A 99 1.06 -14.73 -4.38
C ALA A 99 2.56 -15.01 -4.37
N MET A 100 3.10 -15.64 -5.41
CA MET A 100 4.51 -15.95 -5.56
C MET A 100 5.08 -15.31 -6.82
N SER A 101 6.29 -14.76 -6.72
CA SER A 101 7.06 -14.23 -7.86
C SER A 101 8.53 -14.58 -7.70
N THR A 102 9.19 -14.94 -8.80
CA THR A 102 10.63 -15.21 -8.82
C THR A 102 11.32 -14.16 -9.69
N ILE A 103 12.33 -13.49 -9.13
CA ILE A 103 13.14 -12.49 -9.83
C ILE A 103 14.57 -13.04 -9.94
N THR A 104 15.14 -12.98 -11.15
CA THR A 104 16.53 -13.35 -11.41
C THR A 104 17.40 -12.10 -11.44
N ILE A 105 18.40 -12.04 -10.57
CA ILE A 105 19.39 -10.96 -10.47
C ILE A 105 20.59 -11.31 -11.35
N THR A 106 20.93 -10.37 -12.23
CA THR A 106 22.04 -10.48 -13.19
C THR A 106 23.04 -9.35 -12.98
N GLY A 107 24.23 -9.45 -13.59
CA GLY A 107 25.25 -8.39 -13.54
C GLY A 107 25.96 -8.27 -12.19
N THR A 108 25.93 -9.33 -11.38
CA THR A 108 26.62 -9.37 -10.09
C THR A 108 28.13 -9.25 -10.27
N PRO A 109 28.79 -8.29 -9.60
CA PRO A 109 30.25 -8.18 -9.60
C PRO A 109 30.94 -9.39 -8.96
N ALA A 110 32.06 -9.81 -9.55
CA ALA A 110 32.82 -10.94 -9.06
C ALA A 110 33.43 -10.69 -7.68
N ASN A 111 33.50 -11.72 -6.83
CA ASN A 111 34.21 -11.70 -5.54
C ASN A 111 33.79 -10.55 -4.59
N THR A 112 32.57 -10.04 -4.75
CA THR A 112 32.08 -8.87 -4.01
C THR A 112 30.78 -9.21 -3.28
N GLN A 113 30.69 -8.83 -2.01
CA GLN A 113 29.43 -8.93 -1.27
C GLN A 113 28.46 -7.85 -1.78
N CYS A 114 27.21 -8.27 -2.03
CA CYS A 114 26.15 -7.44 -2.54
C CYS A 114 24.97 -7.46 -1.56
N LEU A 115 24.35 -6.30 -1.38
CA LEU A 115 23.12 -6.12 -0.62
C LEU A 115 21.95 -6.09 -1.61
N VAL A 116 20.96 -6.95 -1.37
CA VAL A 116 19.68 -6.94 -2.08
C VAL A 116 18.64 -6.32 -1.19
N GLU A 117 17.88 -5.40 -1.74
CA GLU A 117 16.68 -4.85 -1.12
C GLU A 117 15.46 -5.29 -1.92
N VAL A 118 14.47 -5.84 -1.23
CA VAL A 118 13.16 -6.23 -1.75
C VAL A 118 12.12 -5.35 -1.09
N LYS A 119 11.41 -4.57 -1.89
CA LYS A 119 10.31 -3.72 -1.45
C LYS A 119 9.02 -4.19 -2.11
N VAL A 120 8.02 -4.49 -1.30
CA VAL A 120 6.68 -4.90 -1.76
C VAL A 120 5.69 -3.86 -1.29
N THR A 121 5.04 -3.18 -2.23
CA THR A 121 4.07 -2.12 -1.94
C THR A 121 2.71 -2.50 -2.52
N SER A 122 1.64 -2.38 -1.74
CA SER A 122 0.29 -2.53 -2.26
C SER A 122 0.00 -1.49 -3.34
N ARG A 123 -0.62 -1.92 -4.43
CA ARG A 123 -1.08 -1.02 -5.49
C ARG A 123 -2.44 -0.40 -5.19
N SER A 124 -3.11 -0.87 -4.14
CA SER A 124 -4.35 -0.28 -3.62
C SER A 124 -4.04 0.77 -2.55
N THR A 125 -3.07 0.52 -1.68
CA THR A 125 -2.73 1.38 -0.54
C THR A 125 -1.22 1.58 -0.42
N ALA A 126 -0.69 2.73 -0.87
CA ALA A 126 0.76 2.96 -0.93
C ALA A 126 1.49 2.89 0.43
N SER A 127 0.81 3.23 1.53
CA SER A 127 1.35 3.10 2.89
C SER A 127 1.49 1.65 3.36
N ASN A 128 0.77 0.70 2.74
CA ASN A 128 0.93 -0.72 3.00
C ASN A 128 2.15 -1.23 2.20
N THR A 129 3.32 -1.07 2.82
CA THR A 129 4.62 -1.44 2.24
C THR A 129 5.37 -2.33 3.20
N TRP A 130 6.00 -3.36 2.64
CA TRP A 130 6.97 -4.23 3.30
C TRP A 130 8.34 -4.07 2.64
N THR A 131 9.40 -4.08 3.45
CA THR A 131 10.79 -4.05 2.96
C THR A 131 11.61 -5.11 3.68
N GLY A 132 12.43 -5.83 2.93
CA GLY A 132 13.39 -6.79 3.44
C GLY A 132 14.71 -6.67 2.70
N THR A 133 15.81 -7.06 3.36
CA THR A 133 17.12 -7.10 2.74
C THR A 133 17.79 -8.45 2.96
N TYR A 134 18.69 -8.86 2.08
CA TYR A 134 19.58 -10.01 2.31
C TYR A 134 20.90 -9.78 1.57
N ARG A 135 21.92 -10.57 1.90
CA ARG A 135 23.25 -10.46 1.30
C ARG A 135 23.59 -11.71 0.50
N PHE A 136 24.31 -11.52 -0.60
CA PHE A 136 24.88 -12.60 -1.40
C PHE A 136 26.24 -12.15 -1.94
N SER A 137 27.03 -13.10 -2.43
CA SER A 137 28.30 -12.80 -3.10
C SER A 137 28.51 -13.75 -4.27
N SER A 138 29.23 -13.28 -5.27
CA SER A 138 29.72 -14.16 -6.32
C SER A 138 30.98 -14.89 -5.91
N LYS A 139 31.01 -16.16 -6.32
CA LYS A 139 32.23 -16.94 -6.46
C LYS A 139 32.99 -16.51 -7.71
#